data_AF-A0A1G9RGF6-F1
#
_entry.id   AF-A0A1G9RGF6-F1
#
_cell.length_a   1.000
_cell.length_b   1.000
_cell.length_c   1.000
_cell.angle_alpha   90.00
_cell.angle_beta   90.00
_cell.angle_gamma   90.00
#
_symmetry.space_group_name_H-M   'P 1'
#
loop_
_entity.id
_entity.type
_entity.pdbx_description
1 polymer ?
#
loop_
_entity_poly.entity_id
_entity_poly.type
_entity_poly.pdbx_seq_one_letter_code
_entity_poly.pdbx_strand_id
1 'polypeptide(L)' 'MAAAWFKYDCSGSITDPMNYNLVSGTPICPTPKVHLCAIFADIQFIGAVQRPVITAALQAEINLAFSTKMESANVRLKPQ' A
#
# COMPACT_ATOMS: atom_id res chain seq x y z
N MET A 1 8.07 -11.62 -11.53
CA MET A 1 7.30 -11.63 -10.27
C MET A 1 5.99 -10.90 -10.56
N ALA A 2 4.88 -11.35 -9.98
CA ALA A 2 3.58 -10.70 -10.20
C ALA A 2 3.41 -9.57 -9.18
N ALA A 3 3.05 -8.38 -9.64
CA ALA A 3 2.76 -7.23 -8.78
C ALA A 3 1.29 -6.85 -8.87
N ALA A 4 0.73 -6.38 -7.76
CA ALA A 4 -0.66 -5.96 -7.68
C ALA A 4 -0.85 -4.81 -6.69
N TRP A 5 -2.04 -4.23 -6.74
CA TRP A 5 -2.46 -3.23 -5.78
C TRP A 5 -2.99 -3.90 -4.52
N PHE A 6 -2.58 -3.34 -3.39
CA PHE A 6 -2.94 -3.80 -2.08
C PHE A 6 -3.49 -2.63 -1.28
N LYS A 7 -4.75 -2.72 -0.88
CA LYS A 7 -5.42 -1.67 -0.11
C LYS A 7 -5.11 -1.86 1.37
N TYR A 8 -4.73 -0.76 2.03
CA TYR A 8 -4.46 -0.74 3.45
C TYR A 8 -5.76 -0.72 4.25
N ASP A 9 -5.86 -1.61 5.24
CA ASP A 9 -7.06 -1.81 6.06
C ASP A 9 -7.16 -0.82 7.23
N CYS A 10 -6.16 0.04 7.45
CA CYS A 10 -6.06 0.91 8.63
C CYS A 10 -5.99 0.18 9.99
N SER A 11 -5.86 -1.14 10.00
CA SER A 11 -5.88 -1.95 11.24
C SER A 11 -4.55 -2.03 12.01
N GLY A 12 -3.44 -1.45 11.53
CA GLY A 12 -2.16 -1.60 12.25
C GLY A 12 -0.97 -0.80 11.74
N SER A 13 0.15 -1.49 11.50
CA SER A 13 1.35 -0.90 10.93
C SER A 13 1.31 -0.94 9.40
N ILE A 14 1.64 0.18 8.77
CA ILE A 14 1.80 0.29 7.31
C ILE A 14 2.91 -0.58 6.75
N THR A 15 3.81 -1.08 7.59
CA THR A 15 4.92 -1.97 7.21
C THR A 15 4.58 -3.44 7.38
N ASP A 16 3.42 -3.74 7.95
CA ASP A 16 2.98 -5.10 8.16
C ASP A 16 2.13 -5.52 6.95
N PRO A 17 2.60 -6.50 6.15
CA PRO A 17 1.90 -6.95 4.97
C PRO A 17 0.54 -7.59 5.29
N MET A 18 0.28 -8.03 6.53
CA MET A 18 -1.03 -8.57 6.93
C MET A 18 -2.14 -7.51 6.97
N ASN A 19 -1.79 -6.23 7.12
CA ASN A 19 -2.76 -5.12 7.13
C ASN A 19 -3.19 -4.67 5.73
N TYR A 20 -2.92 -5.50 4.73
CA TYR A 20 -3.18 -5.21 3.32
C TYR A 20 -4.00 -6.29 2.67
N ASN A 21 -5.03 -5.86 1.94
CA ASN A 21 -5.89 -6.73 1.18
C ASN A 21 -5.66 -6.52 -0.32
N LEU A 22 -5.49 -7.62 -1.04
CA LEU A 22 -5.35 -7.60 -2.49
C LEU A 22 -6.62 -6.98 -3.10
N VAL A 23 -6.44 -6.01 -4.00
CA VAL A 23 -7.54 -5.43 -4.76
C VAL A 23 -7.37 -5.70 -6.24
N SER A 24 -8.49 -5.97 -6.90
CA SER A 24 -8.56 -6.09 -8.34
C SER A 24 -8.60 -4.70 -8.97
N GLY A 25 -7.54 -4.34 -9.71
CA GLY A 25 -7.44 -3.08 -10.43
C GLY A 25 -6.80 -1.94 -9.64
N THR A 26 -6.73 -0.75 -10.25
CA THR A 26 -6.14 0.44 -9.63
C THR A 26 -7.11 1.03 -8.62
N PRO A 27 -6.75 1.10 -7.33
CA PRO A 27 -7.63 1.64 -6.30
C PRO A 27 -7.86 3.13 -6.53
N ILE A 28 -9.13 3.54 -6.49
CA ILE A 28 -9.53 4.94 -6.54
C ILE A 28 -9.39 5.50 -5.13
N CYS A 29 -8.39 6.34 -4.94
CA CYS A 29 -8.12 7.00 -3.66
C CYS A 29 -8.49 8.48 -3.78
N PRO A 30 -9.59 8.92 -3.13
CA PRO A 30 -10.04 10.30 -3.22
C PRO A 30 -9.08 11.27 -2.51
N THR A 31 -9.21 12.57 -2.78
CA THR A 31 -8.50 13.64 -2.06
C THR A 31 -9.33 14.09 -0.85
N PRO A 32 -8.72 14.59 0.25
CA PRO A 32 -7.30 14.89 0.49
C PRO A 32 -6.40 13.68 0.79
N LYS A 33 -5.11 13.78 0.48
CA LYS A 33 -4.10 12.72 0.60
C LYS A 33 -3.48 12.65 2.00
N VAL A 34 -4.25 12.20 2.99
CA VAL A 34 -3.84 12.25 4.41
C VAL A 34 -3.28 10.92 4.90
N HIS A 35 -3.95 9.81 4.55
CA HIS A 35 -3.65 8.46 5.02
C HIS A 35 -3.25 7.54 3.87
N LEU A 36 -2.58 6.43 4.19
CA LEU A 36 -2.28 5.40 3.21
C LEU A 36 -3.56 4.77 2.69
N CYS A 37 -3.72 4.74 1.37
CA CYS A 37 -4.84 4.12 0.71
C CYS A 37 -4.48 2.72 0.25
N ALA A 38 -3.45 2.65 -0.60
CA ALA A 38 -3.03 1.42 -1.22
C ALA A 38 -1.58 1.52 -1.68
N ILE A 39 -0.94 0.38 -1.81
CA ILE A 39 0.42 0.25 -2.31
C ILE A 39 0.44 -0.71 -3.49
N PHE A 40 1.33 -0.44 -4.44
CA PHE A 40 1.67 -1.36 -5.51
C PHE A 40 2.95 -2.09 -5.10
N ALA A 41 2.87 -3.40 -5.00
CA ALA A 41 3.96 -4.22 -4.55
C ALA A 41 3.93 -5.58 -5.24
N ASP A 42 5.07 -6.28 -5.24
CA ASP A 42 5.12 -7.68 -5.60
C ASP A 42 4.22 -8.51 -4.67
N ILE A 43 3.61 -9.55 -5.21
CA ILE A 43 2.75 -10.47 -4.49
C ILE A 43 3.63 -11.56 -3.85
N GLN A 44 3.47 -11.75 -2.54
CA GLN A 44 3.96 -12.92 -1.81
C GLN A 44 2.80 -13.73 -1.24
N PHE A 45 3.05 -15.01 -0.97
CA PHE A 45 2.13 -15.88 -0.28
C PHE A 45 2.60 -16.05 1.16
N ILE A 46 1.86 -15.48 2.10
CA ILE A 46 2.04 -15.72 3.53
C ILE A 46 0.96 -16.73 3.93
N GLY A 47 1.34 -18.01 4.02
CA GLY A 47 0.40 -19.12 4.12
C GLY A 47 -0.41 -19.28 2.82
N ALA A 48 -1.73 -19.28 2.91
CA ALA A 48 -2.64 -19.39 1.76
C ALA A 48 -3.16 -18.03 1.26
N VAL A 49 -2.62 -16.91 1.75
CA VAL A 49 -3.14 -15.56 1.45
C VAL A 49 -2.09 -14.73 0.70
N GLN A 50 -2.54 -14.04 -0.35
CA GLN A 50 -1.73 -13.11 -1.13
C GLN A 50 -1.55 -11.80 -0.37
N ARG A 51 -0.29 -11.42 -0.14
CA ARG A 51 0.11 -10.23 0.61
C ARG A 51 1.16 -9.44 -0.17
N PRO A 52 1.31 -8.13 0.07
CA PRO A 52 2.35 -7.33 -0.57
C PRO A 52 3.72 -7.67 0.00
N VAL A 53 4.74 -7.69 -0.85
CA VAL A 53 6.15 -7.69 -0.42
C VAL A 53 6.54 -6.26 -0.06
N ILE A 54 6.66 -5.98 1.24
CA ILE A 54 7.10 -4.68 1.73
C ILE A 54 8.63 -4.68 1.81
N THR A 55 9.26 -4.17 0.76
CA THR A 55 10.71 -3.95 0.74
C THR A 55 11.07 -2.66 1.49
N ALA A 56 12.32 -2.53 1.91
CA ALA A 56 12.82 -1.30 2.54
C ALA A 56 12.65 -0.06 1.63
N ALA A 57 12.77 -0.25 0.30
CA ALA A 57 12.53 0.81 -0.68
C ALA A 57 11.05 1.24 -0.70
N LEU A 58 10.12 0.29 -0.71
CA LEU A 58 8.69 0.60 -0.67
C LEU A 58 8.30 1.27 0.65
N GLN A 59 8.86 0.80 1.77
CA GLN A 59 8.66 1.44 3.07
C GLN A 59 9.14 2.89 3.09
N ALA A 60 10.31 3.17 2.50
CA ALA A 60 10.82 4.53 2.37
C ALA A 60 9.90 5.38 1.47
N GLU A 61 9.39 4.83 0.36
CA GLU A 61 8.40 5.53 -0.49
C GLU A 61 7.11 5.83 0.27
N ILE A 62 6.60 4.90 1.09
CA ILE A 62 5.41 5.12 1.91
C ILE A 62 5.64 6.25 2.91
N ASN A 63 6.78 6.23 3.60
CA ASN A 63 7.14 7.28 4.56
C ASN A 63 7.30 8.65 3.88
N LEU A 64 7.94 8.69 2.72
CA LEU A 64 8.08 9.90 1.91
C LEU A 64 6.72 10.41 1.44
N ALA A 65 5.86 9.54 0.91
CA ALA A 65 4.51 9.90 0.50
C ALA A 65 3.69 10.44 1.68
N PHE A 66 3.80 9.82 2.85
CA PHE A 66 3.11 10.26 4.05
C PHE A 66 3.64 11.61 4.58
N SER A 67 4.95 11.86 4.49
CA SER A 67 5.59 13.10 4.92
C SER A 67 5.34 14.25 3.95
N THR A 68 5.36 13.98 2.64
CA THR A 68 5.18 14.99 1.59
C THR A 68 3.72 15.18 1.19
N LYS A 69 2.83 14.28 1.62
CA LYS A 69 1.43 14.20 1.19
C LYS A 69 1.28 14.03 -0.33
N MET A 70 2.32 13.51 -0.99
CA MET A 70 2.35 13.26 -2.41
C MET A 70 2.32 11.75 -2.69
N GLU A 71 1.49 11.35 -3.63
CA GLU A 71 1.45 9.96 -4.09
C GLU A 71 2.63 9.68 -5.02
N SER A 72 3.08 8.43 -5.03
CA SER A 72 4.11 7.92 -5.93
C SER A 72 3.48 6.92 -6.92
N ALA A 73 4.27 6.42 -7.86
CA ALA A 73 3.85 5.34 -8.76
C ALA A 73 3.35 4.11 -7.98
N ASN A 74 3.97 3.83 -6.81
CA ASN A 74 3.66 2.66 -5.99
C ASN A 74 2.83 2.96 -4.74
N VAL A 75 2.55 4.23 -4.43
CA VAL A 75 1.91 4.60 -3.16
C VAL A 75 0.78 5.57 -3.42
N ARG A 76 -0.43 5.15 -3.04
CA ARG A 76 -1.66 5.94 -3.12
C ARG A 76 -2.10 6.38 -1.73
N LEU A 77 -2.61 7.60 -1.64
CA LEU A 77 -3.06 8.23 -0.39
C LEU A 77 -4.57 8.56 -0.50
N LYS A 78 -5.30 8.45 0.60
CA LYS A 78 -6.75 8.68 0.69
C LYS A 78 -7.10 9.70 1.78
N PRO A 79 -8.35 10.21 1.79
CA PRO A 79 -8.88 10.96 2.92
C PRO A 79 -9.02 10.01 4.11
N GLN A 80 -9.14 10.58 5.31
CA GLN A 80 -9.45 9.83 6.53
C GLN A 80 -10.57 8.81 6.31
#